data_AF-A0A9X2MHX8-F1
#
_entry.id   AF-A0A9X2MHX8-F1
#
_cell.length_a   1.000
_cell.length_b   1.000
_cell.length_c   1.000
_cell.angle_alpha   90.00
_cell.angle_beta   90.00
_cell.angle_gamma   90.00
#
_symmetry.space_group_name_H-M   'P 1'
#
loop_
_entity.id
_entity.type
_entity.pdbx_description
1 polymer ?
#
loop_
_entity_poly.entity_id
_entity_poly.type
_entity_poly.pdbx_seq_one_letter_code
_entity_poly.pdbx_strand_id
1 'polypeptide(L)'
;MSSDDRRSEIINILNKLDKAISGTDLAKKLGVSRQIIVQDIAILRASGEEIIATPQGYIVLKDVNERRLIKTIVCKHSTYEEIEDELKTIVDIGGKVLDVIIEHPIYGEIKSSLMISSRLDVDEFIKNLKATNAEPLSSLTEGVHIHSIEVENEENFKKIEKVLEEKSYLIKD
;
A
#
# COMPACT_ATOMS: atom_id res chain seq x y z
N MET A 1 7.89 24.17 -30.18
CA MET A 1 7.01 23.21 -29.48
C MET A 1 5.63 23.84 -29.36
N SER A 2 4.57 23.12 -29.73
CA SER A 2 3.20 23.63 -29.57
C SER A 2 2.79 23.65 -28.09
N SER A 3 1.66 24.29 -27.77
CA SER A 3 1.16 24.31 -26.39
C SER A 3 0.64 22.96 -25.92
N ASP A 4 0.08 22.14 -26.81
CA ASP A 4 -0.37 20.78 -26.48
C ASP A 4 0.82 19.84 -26.25
N ASP A 5 1.81 19.87 -27.15
CA ASP A 5 3.04 19.06 -26.99
C ASP A 5 3.75 19.39 -25.66
N ARG A 6 3.79 20.68 -25.31
CA ARG A 6 4.40 21.13 -24.06
C ARG A 6 3.65 20.61 -22.84
N ARG A 7 2.32 20.63 -22.84
CA ARG A 7 1.50 20.11 -21.74
C ARG A 7 1.67 18.60 -21.59
N SER A 8 1.69 17.87 -22.69
CA SER A 8 1.99 16.43 -22.69
C SER A 8 3.37 16.15 -22.12
N GLU A 9 4.37 16.95 -22.49
CA GLU A 9 5.73 16.79 -21.95
C GLU A 9 5.83 17.17 -20.47
N ILE A 10 5.08 18.17 -20.00
CA ILE A 10 4.96 18.50 -18.57
C ILE A 10 4.43 17.29 -17.79
N ILE A 11 3.33 16.65 -18.25
CA ILE A 11 2.78 15.44 -17.62
C ILE A 11 3.83 14.33 -17.60
N ASN A 12 4.48 14.06 -18.74
CA ASN A 12 5.52 13.03 -18.83
C ASN A 12 6.66 13.24 -17.83
N ILE A 13 7.12 14.49 -17.67
CA ILE A 13 8.16 14.83 -16.69
C ILE A 13 7.66 14.59 -15.27
N LEU A 14 6.46 15.09 -14.94
CA LEU A 14 5.89 14.95 -13.60
C LEU A 14 5.62 13.48 -13.24
N ASN A 15 5.21 12.65 -14.20
CA ASN A 15 4.97 11.22 -14.00
C ASN A 15 6.25 10.39 -13.84
N LYS A 16 7.37 10.84 -14.41
CA LYS A 16 8.68 10.16 -14.27
C LYS A 16 9.40 10.48 -12.98
N LEU A 17 9.06 11.59 -12.32
CA LEU A 17 9.69 12.00 -11.08
C LEU A 17 8.95 11.44 -9.86
N ASP A 18 9.71 11.07 -8.84
CA ASP A 18 9.19 10.72 -7.51
C ASP A 18 9.33 11.89 -6.51
N LYS A 19 9.91 13.01 -6.95
CA LYS A 19 10.08 14.24 -6.16
C LYS A 19 9.51 15.45 -6.91
N ALA A 20 9.07 16.46 -6.16
CA ALA A 20 8.57 17.70 -6.72
C ALA A 20 9.64 18.42 -7.56
N ILE A 21 9.23 19.00 -8.69
CA ILE A 21 10.09 19.79 -9.58
C ILE A 21 9.67 21.26 -9.59
N SER A 22 10.63 22.17 -9.41
CA SER A 22 10.32 23.59 -9.38
C SER A 22 9.79 24.07 -10.75
N GLY A 23 8.86 25.03 -10.75
CA GLY A 23 8.38 25.65 -11.99
C GLY A 23 9.47 26.33 -12.81
N THR A 24 10.56 26.76 -12.15
CA THR A 24 11.76 27.31 -12.80
C THR A 24 12.54 26.24 -13.54
N ASP A 25 12.62 25.02 -13.01
CA ASP A 25 13.33 23.92 -13.67
C ASP A 25 12.53 23.34 -14.83
N LEU A 26 11.21 23.22 -14.68
CA LEU A 26 10.31 22.90 -15.80
C LEU A 26 10.44 23.94 -16.93
N ALA A 27 10.44 25.23 -16.58
CA ALA A 27 10.60 26.33 -17.52
C ALA A 27 11.93 26.22 -18.29
N LYS A 28 13.04 25.97 -17.58
CA LYS A 28 14.36 25.74 -18.20
C LYS A 28 14.38 24.52 -19.11
N LYS A 29 13.84 23.37 -18.67
CA LYS A 29 13.80 22.12 -19.46
C LYS A 29 13.01 22.28 -20.76
N LEU A 30 11.94 23.05 -20.72
CA LEU A 30 11.00 23.21 -21.84
C LEU A 30 11.26 24.48 -22.67
N GLY A 31 12.28 25.28 -22.31
CA GLY A 31 12.65 26.50 -23.03
C GLY A 31 11.59 27.59 -22.99
N VAL A 32 10.80 27.67 -21.91
CA VAL A 32 9.71 28.66 -21.74
C VAL A 32 9.88 29.46 -20.46
N SER A 33 9.06 30.51 -20.28
CA SER A 33 9.05 31.27 -19.03
C SER A 33 8.32 30.50 -17.93
N ARG A 34 8.63 30.81 -16.66
CA ARG A 34 7.88 30.28 -15.51
C ARG A 34 6.39 30.62 -15.60
N GLN A 35 6.04 31.79 -16.14
CA GLN A 35 4.65 32.20 -16.28
C GLN A 35 3.87 31.29 -17.24
N ILE A 36 4.52 30.82 -18.31
CA ILE A 36 3.92 29.85 -19.25
C ILE A 36 3.68 28.51 -18.53
N ILE A 37 4.64 28.03 -17.73
CA ILE A 37 4.45 26.81 -16.92
C ILE A 37 3.27 26.96 -15.96
N VAL A 38 3.14 28.10 -15.28
CA VAL A 38 2.01 28.35 -14.38
C VAL A 38 0.67 28.26 -15.12
N GLN A 39 0.59 28.82 -16.33
CA GLN A 39 -0.62 28.75 -17.17
C GLN A 39 -0.91 27.32 -17.64
N ASP A 40 0.10 26.59 -18.10
CA ASP A 40 -0.07 25.21 -18.56
C ASP A 40 -0.52 24.29 -17.43
N ILE A 41 0.05 24.41 -16.23
CA ILE A 41 -0.37 23.64 -15.05
C ILE A 41 -1.82 23.96 -14.66
N ALA A 42 -2.24 25.22 -14.77
CA ALA A 42 -3.63 25.59 -14.50
C ALA A 42 -4.60 24.95 -15.51
N ILE A 43 -4.23 24.89 -16.79
CA ILE A 43 -5.02 24.21 -17.83
C ILE A 43 -5.07 22.71 -17.56
N LEU A 44 -3.93 22.08 -17.29
CA LEU A 44 -3.85 20.64 -17.01
C LEU A 44 -4.73 20.24 -15.81
N ARG A 45 -4.70 21.05 -14.74
CA ARG A 45 -5.61 20.86 -13.60
C ARG A 45 -7.08 20.99 -13.98
N ALA A 46 -7.43 21.98 -14.79
CA ALA A 46 -8.80 22.14 -15.28
C ALA A 46 -9.25 20.98 -16.18
N SER A 47 -8.31 20.29 -16.82
CA SER A 47 -8.53 19.07 -17.61
C SER A 47 -8.60 17.78 -16.78
N GLY A 48 -8.41 17.85 -15.46
CA GLY A 48 -8.54 16.70 -14.55
C GLY A 48 -7.23 16.08 -14.07
N GLU A 49 -6.08 16.62 -14.45
CA GLU A 49 -4.78 16.12 -13.96
C GLU A 49 -4.57 16.49 -12.48
N GLU A 50 -4.24 15.51 -11.63
CA GLU A 50 -4.05 15.68 -10.19
C GLU A 50 -2.68 16.29 -9.81
N ILE A 51 -2.34 17.44 -10.39
CA ILE A 51 -1.08 18.12 -10.13
C ILE A 51 -1.18 18.94 -8.84
N ILE A 52 -0.32 18.68 -7.85
CA ILE A 52 -0.17 19.50 -6.63
C ILE A 52 0.97 20.50 -6.83
N ALA A 53 0.76 21.72 -6.32
CA ALA A 53 1.80 22.74 -6.18
C ALA A 53 2.22 22.79 -4.71
N THR A 54 3.48 22.48 -4.45
CA THR A 54 4.12 22.53 -3.13
C THR A 54 5.16 23.67 -3.10
N PRO A 55 5.64 24.09 -1.92
CA PRO A 55 6.77 25.02 -1.85
C PRO A 55 8.02 24.53 -2.59
N GLN A 56 8.24 23.21 -2.68
CA GLN A 56 9.38 22.63 -3.41
C GLN A 56 9.15 22.52 -4.93
N GLY A 57 7.90 22.63 -5.41
CA GLY A 57 7.58 22.51 -6.83
C GLY A 57 6.28 21.78 -7.13
N TYR A 58 6.11 21.36 -8.37
CA TYR A 58 4.95 20.61 -8.85
C TYR A 58 5.19 19.10 -8.75
N ILE A 59 4.16 18.35 -8.39
CA ILE A 59 4.13 16.89 -8.36
C ILE A 59 2.76 16.41 -8.84
N VAL A 60 2.69 15.30 -9.57
CA VAL A 60 1.41 14.63 -9.89
C VAL A 60 1.12 13.65 -8.77
N LEU A 61 -0.07 13.72 -8.18
CA LEU A 61 -0.62 12.58 -7.46
C LEU A 61 -0.86 11.50 -8.50
N LYS A 62 0.03 10.51 -8.53
CA LYS A 62 -0.23 9.29 -9.28
C LYS A 62 -1.38 8.64 -8.54
N ASP A 63 -2.46 8.35 -9.27
CA ASP A 63 -3.59 7.58 -8.79
C ASP A 63 -3.07 6.50 -7.83
N VAL A 64 -3.47 6.59 -6.55
CA VAL A 64 -2.97 5.72 -5.47
C VAL A 64 -3.34 4.24 -5.72
N ASN A 65 -4.07 3.98 -6.81
CA ASN A 65 -4.48 2.67 -7.28
C ASN A 65 -3.41 1.89 -8.07
N GLU A 66 -2.31 2.52 -8.55
CA GLU A 66 -1.32 1.81 -9.40
C GLU A 66 0.04 1.51 -8.74
N ARG A 67 0.22 1.74 -7.43
CA ARG A 67 1.49 1.40 -6.75
C ARG A 67 1.35 0.64 -5.43
N ARG A 68 0.18 0.06 -5.15
CA ARG A 68 0.07 -0.82 -3.99
C ARG A 68 0.62 -2.19 -4.36
N LEU A 69 1.67 -2.61 -3.66
CA LEU A 69 2.28 -3.92 -3.83
C LEU A 69 1.49 -4.92 -2.99
N ILE A 70 1.08 -6.02 -3.60
CA ILE A 70 0.55 -7.17 -2.87
C ILE A 70 1.68 -8.18 -2.72
N LYS A 71 1.94 -8.57 -1.48
CA LYS A 71 2.97 -9.55 -1.12
C LYS A 71 2.36 -10.59 -0.19
N THR A 72 2.89 -11.81 -0.24
CA THR A 72 2.42 -12.90 0.61
C THR A 72 3.46 -13.21 1.68
N ILE A 73 2.99 -13.51 2.89
CA ILE A 73 3.82 -14.03 3.98
C ILE A 73 3.23 -15.34 4.50
N VAL A 74 4.08 -16.21 5.01
CA VAL A 74 3.69 -17.46 5.68
C VAL A 74 3.94 -17.29 7.17
N CYS A 75 2.91 -17.49 7.96
CA CYS A 75 2.92 -17.26 9.40
C CYS A 75 2.55 -18.53 10.18
N LYS A 76 3.00 -18.60 11.44
CA LYS A 76 2.63 -19.65 12.38
C LYS A 76 2.43 -19.09 13.80
N HIS A 77 1.21 -19.22 14.32
CA HIS A 77 0.84 -18.93 15.71
C HIS A 77 -0.52 -19.57 16.03
N SER A 78 -0.97 -19.55 17.29
CA SER A 78 -2.18 -20.30 17.68
C SER A 78 -3.10 -19.60 18.67
N THR A 79 -2.64 -18.54 19.33
CA THR A 79 -3.43 -17.84 20.34
C THR A 79 -4.11 -16.58 19.78
N TYR A 80 -5.21 -16.16 20.40
CA TYR A 80 -5.90 -14.93 19.99
C TYR A 80 -5.03 -13.70 20.19
N GLU A 81 -4.18 -13.71 21.22
CA GLU A 81 -3.25 -12.64 21.53
C GLU A 81 -2.17 -12.52 20.44
N GLU A 82 -1.69 -13.64 19.89
CA GLU A 82 -0.73 -13.63 18.77
C GLU A 82 -1.38 -13.17 17.47
N ILE A 83 -2.61 -13.61 17.16
CA ILE A 83 -3.36 -13.13 15.99
C ILE A 83 -3.55 -11.60 16.10
N GLU A 84 -3.96 -11.12 17.27
CA GLU A 84 -4.14 -9.68 17.51
C GLU A 84 -2.83 -8.91 17.32
N ASP A 85 -1.72 -9.39 17.88
CA ASP A 85 -0.42 -8.74 17.81
C ASP A 85 0.17 -8.78 16.39
N GLU A 86 0.02 -9.88 15.65
CA GLU A 86 0.40 -9.98 14.24
C GLU A 86 -0.35 -8.94 13.40
N LEU A 87 -1.69 -8.96 13.45
CA LEU A 87 -2.51 -8.08 12.62
C LEU A 87 -2.25 -6.61 12.97
N LYS A 88 -2.10 -6.29 14.26
CA LYS A 88 -1.70 -4.94 14.72
C LYS A 88 -0.34 -4.53 14.17
N THR A 89 0.63 -5.44 14.18
CA THR A 89 1.97 -5.18 13.63
C THR A 89 1.90 -4.80 12.15
N ILE A 90 1.10 -5.52 11.37
CA ILE A 90 0.95 -5.25 9.93
C ILE A 90 0.33 -3.88 9.70
N VAL A 91 -0.79 -3.57 10.37
CA VAL A 91 -1.50 -2.30 10.16
C VAL A 91 -0.74 -1.09 10.72
N ASP A 92 0.03 -1.25 11.80
CA ASP A 92 0.84 -0.18 12.39
C ASP A 92 1.97 0.29 11.47
N ILE A 93 2.48 -0.60 10.62
CA ILE A 93 3.52 -0.30 9.63
C ILE A 93 2.89 0.18 8.30
N GLY A 94 1.56 0.24 8.22
CA GLY A 94 0.82 0.70 7.05
C GLY A 94 0.54 -0.39 6.03
N GLY A 95 0.56 -1.66 6.44
CA GLY A 95 0.07 -2.78 5.65
C GLY A 95 -1.44 -2.99 5.81
N LYS A 96 -2.08 -3.58 4.81
CA LYS A 96 -3.47 -4.03 4.86
C LYS A 96 -3.52 -5.53 4.61
N VAL A 97 -4.11 -6.27 5.54
CA VAL A 97 -4.31 -7.71 5.43
C VAL A 97 -5.57 -7.98 4.61
N LEU A 98 -5.39 -8.51 3.41
CA LEU A 98 -6.49 -8.73 2.47
C LEU A 98 -7.26 -10.00 2.78
N ASP A 99 -6.54 -11.06 3.13
CA ASP A 99 -7.08 -12.40 3.31
C ASP A 99 -6.23 -13.23 4.29
N VAL A 100 -6.81 -14.35 4.71
CA VAL A 100 -6.11 -15.47 5.33
C VAL A 100 -6.34 -16.71 4.47
N ILE A 101 -5.28 -17.48 4.25
CA ILE A 101 -5.27 -18.68 3.42
C ILE A 101 -4.63 -19.83 4.23
N ILE A 102 -5.23 -21.01 4.16
CA ILE A 102 -4.69 -22.24 4.74
C ILE A 102 -4.78 -23.39 3.73
N GLU A 103 -3.98 -24.43 3.94
CA GLU A 103 -4.02 -25.65 3.14
C GLU A 103 -4.68 -26.79 3.94
N HIS A 104 -5.86 -27.23 3.51
CA HIS A 104 -6.63 -28.29 4.15
C HIS A 104 -6.51 -29.61 3.38
N PRO A 105 -6.24 -30.76 4.04
CA PRO A 105 -5.96 -32.03 3.36
C PRO A 105 -7.10 -32.57 2.50
N ILE A 106 -8.35 -32.16 2.76
CA ILE A 106 -9.54 -32.60 2.00
C ILE A 106 -9.98 -31.54 0.97
N TYR A 107 -9.90 -30.26 1.33
CA TYR A 107 -10.52 -29.18 0.55
C TYR A 107 -9.50 -28.41 -0.30
N GLY A 108 -8.20 -28.67 -0.12
CA GLY A 108 -7.14 -27.89 -0.71
C GLY A 108 -7.05 -26.52 -0.03
N GLU A 109 -6.88 -25.47 -0.84
CA GLU A 109 -6.81 -24.10 -0.34
C GLU A 109 -8.16 -23.61 0.20
N ILE A 110 -8.18 -23.13 1.44
CA ILE A 110 -9.30 -22.38 2.01
C ILE A 110 -8.85 -20.95 2.21
N LYS A 111 -9.57 -20.02 1.54
CA LYS A 111 -9.29 -18.59 1.57
C LYS A 111 -10.47 -17.82 2.13
N SER A 112 -10.22 -16.92 3.08
CA SER A 112 -11.22 -16.00 3.62
C SER A 112 -10.74 -14.56 3.51
N SER A 113 -11.64 -13.67 3.07
CA SER A 113 -11.34 -12.24 2.99
C SER A 113 -11.42 -11.59 4.37
N LEU A 114 -10.41 -10.80 4.73
CA LEU A 114 -10.33 -10.07 6.00
C LEU A 114 -10.45 -8.56 5.81
N MET A 115 -9.72 -8.00 4.83
CA MET A 115 -9.73 -6.56 4.51
C MET A 115 -9.40 -5.63 5.70
N ILE A 116 -8.54 -6.10 6.61
CA ILE A 116 -8.14 -5.39 7.83
C ILE A 116 -7.07 -4.36 7.50
N SER A 117 -7.34 -3.09 7.79
CA SER A 117 -6.49 -1.95 7.41
C SER A 117 -6.16 -1.01 8.57
N SER A 118 -6.76 -1.23 9.75
CA SER A 118 -6.58 -0.37 10.91
C SER A 118 -6.65 -1.16 12.22
N ARG A 119 -6.14 -0.59 13.32
CA ARG A 119 -6.29 -1.18 14.67
C ARG A 119 -7.75 -1.39 15.07
N LEU A 120 -8.64 -0.51 14.63
CA LEU A 120 -10.08 -0.63 14.88
C LEU A 120 -10.63 -1.92 14.24
N ASP A 121 -10.24 -2.19 12.99
CA ASP A 121 -10.63 -3.40 12.27
C ASP A 121 -10.11 -4.66 12.99
N VAL A 122 -8.88 -4.61 13.51
CA VAL A 122 -8.31 -5.73 14.29
C VAL A 122 -9.11 -5.96 15.57
N ASP A 123 -9.37 -4.90 16.34
CA ASP A 123 -10.10 -5.00 17.60
C ASP A 123 -11.52 -5.55 17.38
N GLU A 124 -12.20 -5.11 16.31
CA GLU A 124 -13.52 -5.64 15.94
C GLU A 124 -13.44 -7.12 15.51
N PHE A 125 -12.44 -7.48 14.70
CA PHE A 125 -12.21 -8.86 14.27
C PHE A 125 -11.99 -9.80 15.47
N ILE A 126 -11.06 -9.45 16.37
CA ILE A 126 -10.75 -10.25 17.57
C ILE A 126 -11.96 -10.34 18.50
N LYS A 127 -12.71 -9.25 18.66
CA LYS A 127 -13.94 -9.25 19.46
C LYS A 127 -14.97 -10.23 18.89
N ASN A 128 -15.20 -10.20 17.58
CA ASN A 128 -16.18 -11.08 16.93
C ASN A 128 -15.74 -12.55 17.00
N LEU A 129 -14.45 -12.80 16.82
CA LEU A 129 -13.86 -14.13 16.90
C LEU A 129 -13.99 -14.72 18.32
N LYS A 130 -13.70 -13.93 19.36
CA LYS A 130 -13.91 -14.32 20.77
C LYS A 130 -15.39 -14.49 21.12
N ALA A 131 -16.27 -13.62 20.62
CA ALA A 131 -17.70 -13.66 20.93
C ALA A 131 -18.43 -14.86 20.32
N THR A 132 -17.99 -15.29 19.13
CA THR A 132 -18.56 -16.46 18.44
C THR A 132 -17.98 -17.78 18.92
N ASN A 133 -16.93 -17.74 19.75
CA ASN A 133 -16.14 -18.90 20.15
C ASN A 133 -15.70 -19.74 18.93
N ALA A 134 -15.49 -19.06 17.80
CA ALA A 134 -15.09 -19.67 16.55
C ALA A 134 -13.59 -19.95 16.60
N GLU A 135 -13.20 -21.14 16.14
CA GLU A 135 -11.78 -21.41 15.96
C GLU A 135 -11.23 -20.62 14.77
N PRO A 136 -10.05 -19.99 14.90
CA PRO A 136 -9.35 -19.39 13.77
C PRO A 136 -9.10 -20.43 12.68
N LEU A 137 -9.14 -20.04 11.41
CA LEU A 137 -8.84 -20.97 10.30
C LEU A 137 -7.44 -21.61 10.43
N SER A 138 -6.48 -20.90 11.02
CA SER A 138 -5.14 -21.42 11.28
C SER A 138 -5.14 -22.63 12.24
N SER A 139 -6.18 -22.85 13.05
CA SER A 139 -6.27 -24.04 13.91
C SER A 139 -6.30 -25.35 13.12
N LEU A 140 -6.83 -25.31 11.88
CA LEU A 140 -6.93 -26.48 10.99
C LEU A 140 -5.56 -26.93 10.46
N THR A 141 -4.53 -26.11 10.62
CA THR A 141 -3.17 -26.30 10.08
C THR A 141 -2.09 -26.08 11.14
N GLU A 142 -2.40 -26.39 12.41
CA GLU A 142 -1.48 -26.22 13.56
C GLU A 142 -0.89 -24.82 13.65
N GLY A 143 -1.67 -23.81 13.29
CA GLY A 143 -1.30 -22.41 13.29
C GLY A 143 -0.69 -21.91 11.99
N VAL A 144 -0.40 -22.76 11.00
CA VAL A 144 0.25 -22.35 9.74
C VAL A 144 -0.76 -21.70 8.80
N HIS A 145 -0.50 -20.48 8.36
CA HIS A 145 -1.39 -19.76 7.45
C HIS A 145 -0.63 -18.75 6.61
N ILE A 146 -1.28 -18.26 5.57
CA ILE A 146 -0.72 -17.31 4.62
C ILE A 146 -1.59 -16.05 4.63
N HIS A 147 -0.94 -14.90 4.56
CA HIS A 147 -1.60 -13.61 4.38
C HIS A 147 -1.16 -12.94 3.09
N SER A 148 -2.11 -12.45 2.31
CA SER A 148 -1.83 -11.44 1.29
C SER A 148 -1.89 -10.05 1.91
N ILE A 149 -0.78 -9.32 1.87
CA ILE A 149 -0.63 -7.98 2.44
C ILE A 149 -0.45 -6.96 1.33
N GLU A 150 -1.33 -5.97 1.30
CA GLU A 150 -1.22 -4.78 0.47
C GLU A 150 -0.37 -3.73 1.22
N VAL A 151 0.65 -3.19 0.56
CA VAL A 151 1.51 -2.12 1.08
C VAL A 151 1.72 -1.01 0.05
N GLU A 152 2.04 0.20 0.50
CA GLU A 152 2.36 1.32 -0.39
C GLU A 152 3.69 1.14 -1.14
N ASN A 153 4.67 0.45 -0.54
CA ASN A 153 6.00 0.28 -1.11
C ASN A 153 6.76 -0.91 -0.48
N GLU A 154 7.84 -1.33 -1.14
CA GLU A 154 8.67 -2.48 -0.73
C GLU A 154 9.35 -2.25 0.64
N GLU A 155 9.63 -1.00 1.02
CA GLU A 155 10.25 -0.67 2.30
C GLU A 155 9.30 -0.99 3.47
N ASN A 156 8.02 -0.66 3.34
CA ASN A 156 7.00 -1.01 4.34
C ASN A 156 6.85 -2.53 4.46
N PHE A 157 6.84 -3.27 3.34
CA PHE A 157 6.80 -4.73 3.38
C PHE A 157 8.01 -5.33 4.13
N LYS A 158 9.23 -4.88 3.80
CA LYS A 158 10.45 -5.34 4.50
C LYS A 158 10.45 -5.03 5.99
N LYS A 159 9.86 -3.90 6.40
CA LYS A 159 9.68 -3.56 7.82
C LYS A 159 8.70 -4.52 8.48
N ILE A 160 7.56 -4.82 7.84
CA ILE A 160 6.58 -5.80 8.33
C ILE A 160 7.26 -7.16 8.50
N GLU A 161 7.92 -7.67 7.46
CA GLU A 161 8.61 -8.97 7.52
C GLU A 161 9.61 -9.02 8.67
N LYS A 162 10.44 -7.98 8.82
CA LYS A 162 11.44 -7.92 9.87
C LYS A 162 10.82 -7.96 11.27
N VAL A 163 9.76 -7.18 11.53
CA VAL A 163 9.14 -7.15 12.86
C VAL A 163 8.42 -8.45 13.17
N LEU A 164 7.74 -9.04 12.17
CA LEU A 164 7.09 -10.35 12.34
C LEU A 164 8.12 -11.48 12.55
N GLU A 165 9.29 -11.40 11.92
CA GLU A 165 10.42 -12.30 12.19
C GLU A 165 10.95 -12.14 13.61
N GLU A 166 11.18 -10.91 14.08
CA GLU A 166 11.62 -10.63 15.46
C GLU A 166 10.61 -11.16 16.49
N LYS A 167 9.32 -11.18 16.13
CA LYS A 167 8.22 -11.75 16.93
C LYS A 167 8.04 -13.26 16.77
N SER A 168 8.84 -13.92 15.93
CA SER A 168 8.76 -15.36 15.63
C SER A 168 7.42 -15.80 15.02
N TYR A 169 6.74 -14.91 14.28
CA TYR A 169 5.50 -15.24 13.58
C TYR A 169 5.73 -15.76 12.16
N LEU A 170 6.86 -15.42 11.52
CA LEU A 170 7.16 -15.90 10.16
C LEU A 170 7.75 -17.32 10.16
N ILE A 171 7.33 -18.10 9.17
CA ILE A 171 8.05 -19.32 8.76
C ILE A 171 9.05 -18.94 7.66
N LYS A 172 10.31 -19.29 7.86
CA LYS A 172 11.37 -19.21 6.84
C LYS A 172 11.88 -20.60 6.51
N ASP A 173 12.27 -20.78 5.24
CA ASP A 173 13.07 -21.93 4.79
C ASP A 173 14.44 -22.01 5.49
#